data_AF-A0A1L9N377-F1
#
_entry.id   AF-A0A1L9N377-F1
#
_cell.length_a   1.000
_cell.length_b   1.000
_cell.length_c   1.000
_cell.angle_alpha   90.00
_cell.angle_beta   90.00
_cell.angle_gamma   90.00
#
_symmetry.space_group_name_H-M   'P 1'
#
loop_
_entity.id
_entity.type
_entity.pdbx_description
1 polymer ?
#
loop_
_entity_poly.entity_id
_entity_poly.type
_entity_poly.pdbx_seq_one_letter_code
_entity_poly.pdbx_strand_id
1 'polypeptide(L)'
;MHHLPNPTIQTLLLNLTRPEIHHFLHTISTTLISFSTTPERQHQPQPSTIARPNGQRTLFRPFTSPDNIGAKLVVEPAPNSTTGKREHPIQGLLIILDPLGNPTGILSAEEITGYRTSMSTMIPFSWRKHVSNIVIFGAGMQALWHTRLILGLRGEEPLVSAIGSWLPEMIELDPELLRGVVCGEEGVNPLTGERGRGVVLVDDREYAMHGCGEVVQSGLAGEDLAEVGEVLAVKSGRIQVSGDEDVRRVEGFMEEGLVVYESVGVGLTDLTAGREVLRIYQEKQGNL
;
A
#
# COMPACT_ATOMS: atom_id res chain seq x y z
N MET A 1 8.08 -11.82 23.72
CA MET A 1 8.59 -11.14 22.51
C MET A 1 8.88 -12.19 21.45
N HIS A 2 8.37 -12.02 20.24
CA HIS A 2 8.59 -12.94 19.14
C HIS A 2 9.62 -12.38 18.16
N HIS A 3 10.50 -13.25 17.64
CA HIS A 3 11.43 -12.90 16.58
C HIS A 3 11.08 -13.70 15.33
N LEU A 4 10.64 -13.01 14.28
CA LEU A 4 10.17 -13.63 13.04
C LEU A 4 11.12 -13.26 11.89
N PRO A 5 12.06 -14.14 11.52
CA PRO A 5 12.94 -13.91 10.39
C PRO A 5 12.18 -14.06 9.06
N ASN A 6 12.76 -13.52 7.99
CA ASN A 6 12.13 -13.46 6.67
C ASN A 6 11.59 -14.81 6.16
N PRO A 7 12.30 -15.96 6.23
CA PRO A 7 11.78 -17.25 5.77
C PRO A 7 10.54 -17.72 6.55
N THR A 8 10.44 -17.38 7.84
CA THR A 8 9.28 -17.71 8.67
C THR A 8 8.06 -16.89 8.22
N ILE A 9 8.26 -15.60 7.98
CA ILE A 9 7.20 -14.70 7.50
C ILE A 9 6.75 -15.11 6.09
N GLN A 10 7.69 -15.36 5.19
CA GLN A 10 7.42 -15.85 3.83
C GLN A 10 6.58 -17.12 3.88
N THR A 11 7.01 -18.13 4.66
CA THR A 11 6.27 -19.38 4.82
C THR A 11 4.87 -19.13 5.39
N LEU A 12 4.72 -18.25 6.37
CA LEU A 12 3.42 -17.93 6.95
C LEU A 12 2.47 -17.33 5.89
N LEU A 13 2.95 -16.31 5.17
CA LEU A 13 2.17 -15.57 4.18
C LEU A 13 1.82 -16.42 2.95
N LEU A 14 2.74 -17.28 2.49
CA LEU A 14 2.49 -18.21 1.38
C LEU A 14 1.46 -19.30 1.73
N ASN A 15 1.28 -19.60 3.02
CA ASN A 15 0.33 -20.61 3.51
C ASN A 15 -0.95 -20.00 4.11
N LEU A 16 -1.26 -18.74 3.78
CA LEU A 16 -2.56 -18.18 4.11
C LEU A 16 -3.64 -18.81 3.22
N THR A 17 -4.71 -19.27 3.86
CA THR A 17 -5.93 -19.70 3.20
C THR A 17 -6.67 -18.50 2.63
N ARG A 18 -7.53 -18.72 1.63
CA ARG A 18 -8.34 -17.64 1.03
C ARG A 18 -9.13 -16.82 2.07
N PRO A 19 -9.81 -17.43 3.09
CA PRO A 19 -10.44 -16.65 4.15
C PRO A 19 -9.47 -15.78 4.96
N GLU A 20 -8.26 -16.28 5.26
CA GLU A 20 -7.22 -15.50 5.94
C GLU A 20 -6.74 -14.32 5.06
N ILE A 21 -6.59 -14.53 3.75
CA ILE A 21 -6.21 -13.45 2.80
C ILE A 21 -7.32 -12.37 2.77
N HIS A 22 -8.59 -12.76 2.69
CA HIS A 22 -9.71 -11.82 2.74
C HIS A 22 -9.79 -11.06 4.08
N HIS A 23 -9.52 -11.74 5.19
CA HIS A 23 -9.44 -11.09 6.49
C HIS A 23 -8.31 -10.06 6.53
N PHE A 24 -7.12 -10.40 6.02
CA PHE A 24 -6.00 -9.47 5.93
C PHE A 24 -6.34 -8.25 5.07
N LEU A 25 -6.96 -8.46 3.90
CA LEU A 25 -7.47 -7.39 3.03
C LEU A 25 -8.43 -6.46 3.78
N HIS A 26 -9.35 -7.03 4.56
CA HIS A 26 -10.29 -6.28 5.38
C HIS A 26 -9.60 -5.45 6.47
N THR A 27 -8.59 -6.00 7.15
CA THR A 27 -7.82 -5.32 8.19
C THR A 27 -7.02 -4.14 7.61
N ILE A 28 -6.39 -4.31 6.45
CA ILE A 28 -5.70 -3.22 5.73
C ILE A 28 -6.72 -2.16 5.28
N SER A 29 -7.84 -2.56 4.71
CA SER A 29 -8.92 -1.64 4.30
C SER A 29 -9.42 -0.79 5.46
N THR A 30 -9.71 -1.42 6.61
CA THR A 30 -10.17 -0.72 7.82
C THR A 30 -9.13 0.27 8.34
N THR A 31 -7.85 -0.12 8.30
CA THR A 31 -6.74 0.76 8.67
C THR A 31 -6.68 2.00 7.78
N LEU A 32 -6.79 1.85 6.46
CA LEU A 32 -6.75 2.96 5.51
C LEU A 32 -7.98 3.86 5.62
N ILE A 33 -9.17 3.31 5.91
CA ILE A 33 -10.35 4.12 6.24
C ILE A 33 -10.05 5.00 7.46
N SER A 34 -9.60 4.40 8.57
CA SER A 34 -9.28 5.16 9.78
C SER A 34 -8.23 6.24 9.51
N PHE A 35 -7.16 5.91 8.79
CA PHE A 35 -6.11 6.87 8.43
C PHE A 35 -6.65 8.07 7.64
N SER A 36 -7.53 7.82 6.66
CA SER A 36 -7.96 8.85 5.70
C SER A 36 -9.16 9.65 6.20
N THR A 37 -10.03 9.07 7.03
CA THR A 37 -11.34 9.67 7.38
C THR A 37 -11.52 9.97 8.85
N THR A 38 -10.48 9.80 9.67
CA THR A 38 -10.49 10.14 11.09
C THR A 38 -9.25 10.95 11.44
N PRO A 39 -9.15 11.48 12.67
CA PRO A 39 -7.91 12.11 13.15
C PRO A 39 -6.72 11.15 13.34
N GLU A 40 -6.73 9.94 12.77
CA GLU A 40 -5.59 9.03 12.90
C GLU A 40 -4.33 9.57 12.20
N ARG A 41 -4.48 10.29 11.07
CA ARG A 41 -3.37 10.89 10.33
C ARG A 41 -2.49 11.81 11.18
N GLN A 42 -3.07 12.66 12.03
CA GLN A 42 -2.32 13.61 12.88
C GLN A 42 -1.45 12.92 13.94
N HIS A 43 -1.70 11.64 14.23
CA HIS A 43 -0.88 10.87 15.16
C HIS A 43 0.24 10.10 14.46
N GLN A 44 0.27 10.06 13.12
CA GLN A 44 1.32 9.34 12.39
C GLN A 44 2.61 10.17 12.30
N PRO A 45 3.74 9.68 12.83
CA PRO A 45 5.01 10.38 12.71
C PRO A 45 5.50 10.41 11.25
N GLN A 46 6.14 11.52 10.87
CA GLN A 46 6.75 11.64 9.55
C GLN A 46 7.92 10.65 9.40
N PRO A 47 8.04 9.95 8.25
CA PRO A 47 9.24 9.18 7.97
C PRO A 47 10.46 10.09 7.84
N SER A 48 11.63 9.58 8.18
CA SER A 48 12.91 10.28 8.00
C SER A 48 13.90 9.40 7.25
N THR A 49 14.65 10.02 6.34
CA THR A 49 15.69 9.33 5.58
C THR A 49 17.04 9.97 5.85
N ILE A 50 18.04 9.15 6.14
CA ILE A 50 19.43 9.59 6.31
C ILE A 50 20.26 9.02 5.17
N ALA A 51 20.89 9.90 4.40
CA ALA A 51 21.91 9.53 3.43
C ALA A 51 23.30 9.70 4.06
N ARG A 52 24.14 8.68 3.94
CA ARG A 52 25.55 8.75 4.33
C ARG A 52 26.39 9.22 3.13
N PRO A 53 27.57 9.82 3.34
CA PRO A 53 28.44 10.29 2.24
C PRO A 53 28.85 9.20 1.25
N ASN A 54 28.82 7.92 1.65
CA ASN A 54 29.12 6.79 0.78
C ASN A 54 27.94 6.32 -0.08
N GLY A 55 26.79 7.00 -0.06
CA GLY A 55 25.59 6.64 -0.82
C GLY A 55 24.70 5.57 -0.16
N GLN A 56 25.03 5.10 1.05
CA GLN A 56 24.10 4.33 1.87
C GLN A 56 22.92 5.24 2.27
N ARG A 57 21.70 4.71 2.19
CA ARG A 57 20.49 5.39 2.66
C ARG A 57 19.80 4.55 3.73
N THR A 58 19.21 5.21 4.71
CA THR A 58 18.43 4.54 5.76
C THR A 58 17.12 5.28 5.96
N LEU A 59 16.02 4.57 5.78
CA LEU A 59 14.67 5.03 6.09
C LEU A 59 14.31 4.59 7.51
N PHE A 60 13.92 5.55 8.34
CA PHE A 60 13.29 5.36 9.63
C PHE A 60 11.84 5.76 9.49
N ARG A 61 10.93 4.81 9.66
CA ARG A 61 9.49 5.04 9.54
C ARG A 61 8.80 4.64 10.84
N PRO A 62 8.61 5.57 11.79
CA PRO A 62 7.82 5.31 12.97
C PRO A 62 6.33 5.23 12.61
N PHE A 63 5.56 4.52 13.42
CA PHE A 63 4.11 4.44 13.31
C PHE A 63 3.50 4.17 14.68
N THR A 64 2.27 4.64 14.88
CA THR A 64 1.57 4.50 16.16
C THR A 64 0.10 4.23 15.94
N SER A 65 -0.51 3.50 16.87
CA SER A 65 -1.94 3.42 17.07
C SER A 65 -2.24 3.41 18.57
N PRO A 66 -3.51 3.50 19.02
CA PRO A 66 -3.85 3.43 20.43
C PRO A 66 -3.35 2.16 21.14
N ASP A 67 -3.24 1.06 20.40
CA ASP A 67 -2.88 -0.25 20.95
C ASP A 67 -1.41 -0.62 20.73
N ASN A 68 -0.71 0.01 19.78
CA ASN A 68 0.66 -0.38 19.46
C ASN A 68 1.50 0.76 18.93
N ILE A 69 2.78 0.69 19.27
CA ILE A 69 3.80 1.62 18.81
C ILE A 69 4.82 0.81 18.04
N GLY A 70 5.44 1.37 17.02
CA GLY A 70 6.50 0.68 16.33
C GLY A 70 7.29 1.55 15.37
N ALA A 71 8.24 0.90 14.72
CA ALA A 71 9.01 1.52 13.66
C ALA A 71 9.47 0.47 12.66
N LYS A 72 9.50 0.85 11.39
CA LYS A 72 10.19 0.15 10.33
C LYS A 72 11.52 0.85 10.05
N LEU A 73 12.60 0.09 10.05
CA LEU A 73 13.92 0.55 9.66
C LEU A 73 14.32 -0.19 8.39
N VAL A 74 14.68 0.56 7.35
CA VAL A 74 15.10 0.01 6.06
C VAL A 74 16.46 0.60 5.69
N VAL A 75 17.39 -0.27 5.33
CA VAL A 75 18.74 0.11 4.88
C VAL A 75 18.86 -0.25 3.41
N GLU A 76 19.20 0.76 2.61
CA GLU A 76 19.70 0.57 1.26
C GLU A 76 21.23 0.68 1.30
N PRO A 77 21.95 -0.43 1.07
CA PRO A 77 23.41 -0.46 1.14
C PRO A 77 24.05 0.50 0.14
N ALA A 78 25.21 1.05 0.52
CA ALA A 78 26.01 1.88 -0.39
C ALA A 78 26.33 1.11 -1.68
N PRO A 79 26.39 1.79 -2.83
CA PRO A 79 26.93 1.18 -4.04
C PRO A 79 28.39 0.74 -3.79
N ASN A 80 28.80 -0.32 -4.45
CA ASN A 80 30.19 -0.75 -4.47
C ASN A 80 31.05 0.39 -5.01
N SER A 81 32.10 0.75 -4.27
CA SER A 81 32.95 1.92 -4.57
C SER A 81 33.70 1.81 -5.90
N THR A 82 33.87 0.60 -6.41
CA THR A 82 34.61 0.33 -7.65
C THR A 82 33.68 0.22 -8.86
N THR A 83 32.54 -0.47 -8.69
CA THR A 83 31.61 -0.72 -9.81
C THR A 83 30.50 0.33 -9.91
N GLY A 84 30.26 1.10 -8.84
CA GLY A 84 29.13 2.01 -8.72
C GLY A 84 27.78 1.31 -8.58
N LYS A 85 27.74 -0.03 -8.59
CA LYS A 85 26.51 -0.83 -8.54
C LYS A 85 26.13 -1.15 -7.10
N ARG A 86 24.82 -1.17 -6.82
CA ARG A 86 24.30 -1.72 -5.57
C ARG A 86 24.23 -3.25 -5.71
N GLU A 87 25.05 -3.95 -4.94
CA GLU A 87 25.21 -5.41 -5.02
C GLU A 87 24.36 -6.15 -3.98
N HIS A 88 23.88 -5.44 -2.97
CA HIS A 88 23.07 -6.00 -1.90
C HIS A 88 21.63 -5.47 -1.98
N PRO A 89 20.62 -6.33 -1.71
CA PRO A 89 19.24 -5.91 -1.69
C PRO A 89 18.99 -4.95 -0.52
N ILE A 90 17.90 -4.20 -0.64
CA ILE A 90 17.36 -3.40 0.45
C ILE A 90 16.84 -4.34 1.53
N GLN A 91 17.26 -4.13 2.78
CA GLN A 91 16.85 -4.95 3.92
C GLN A 91 16.28 -4.11 5.05
N GLY A 92 15.44 -4.70 5.88
CA GLY A 92 14.88 -3.98 7.01
C GLY A 92 14.23 -4.86 8.06
N LEU A 93 13.77 -4.21 9.12
CA LEU A 93 13.00 -4.83 10.19
C LEU A 93 11.85 -3.93 10.64
N LEU A 94 10.83 -4.54 11.24
CA LEU A 94 9.79 -3.89 12.03
C LEU A 94 9.99 -4.25 13.49
N ILE A 95 9.85 -3.24 14.36
CA ILE A 95 9.71 -3.42 15.81
C ILE A 95 8.30 -3.02 16.20
N ILE A 96 7.64 -3.87 16.99
CA ILE A 96 6.30 -3.63 17.50
C ILE A 96 6.34 -3.69 19.02
N LEU A 97 5.72 -2.70 19.65
CA LEU A 97 5.59 -2.54 21.09
C LEU A 97 4.09 -2.48 21.47
N ASP A 98 3.79 -2.93 22.68
CA ASP A 98 2.48 -2.72 23.32
C ASP A 98 2.31 -1.25 23.80
N PRO A 99 1.13 -0.85 24.32
CA PRO A 99 0.91 0.52 24.82
C PRO A 99 1.78 0.92 26.02
N LEU A 100 2.37 -0.07 26.72
CA LEU A 100 3.23 0.15 27.87
C LEU A 100 4.71 0.32 27.46
N GLY A 101 5.01 0.17 26.16
CA GLY A 101 6.37 0.23 25.62
C GLY A 101 7.13 -1.10 25.71
N ASN A 102 6.46 -2.21 26.00
CA ASN A 102 7.13 -3.51 25.98
C ASN A 102 7.19 -4.05 24.54
N PRO A 103 8.38 -4.48 24.06
CA PRO A 103 8.53 -5.09 22.75
C PRO A 103 7.79 -6.44 22.66
N THR A 104 6.86 -6.52 21.70
CA THR A 104 6.04 -7.72 21.43
C THR A 104 6.58 -8.50 20.23
N GLY A 105 7.15 -7.82 19.24
CA GLY A 105 7.70 -8.46 18.04
C GLY A 105 8.87 -7.72 17.39
N ILE A 106 9.81 -8.51 16.86
CA ILE A 106 10.86 -8.08 15.93
C ILE A 106 10.71 -8.93 14.67
N LEU A 107 10.42 -8.30 13.54
CA LEU A 107 10.06 -8.99 12.30
C LEU A 107 10.94 -8.50 11.15
N SER A 108 11.38 -9.39 10.27
CA SER A 108 11.98 -8.96 9.00
C SER A 108 10.96 -8.18 8.16
N ALA A 109 11.41 -7.08 7.56
CA ALA A 109 10.50 -6.14 6.88
C ALA A 109 10.19 -6.50 5.43
N GLU A 110 11.05 -7.27 4.77
CA GLU A 110 11.03 -7.48 3.32
C GLU A 110 9.69 -8.09 2.88
N GLU A 111 9.31 -9.23 3.44
CA GLU A 111 8.06 -9.93 3.08
C GLU A 111 6.82 -9.18 3.57
N ILE A 112 6.86 -8.56 4.75
CA ILE A 112 5.75 -7.75 5.26
C ILE A 112 5.50 -6.56 4.34
N THR A 113 6.56 -5.84 3.95
CA THR A 113 6.48 -4.68 3.06
C THR A 113 6.04 -5.11 1.67
N GLY A 114 6.56 -6.22 1.15
CA GLY A 114 6.06 -6.87 -0.07
C GLY A 114 4.55 -7.08 -0.02
N TYR A 115 4.13 -7.92 0.92
CA TYR A 115 2.76 -8.35 1.04
C TYR A 115 1.78 -7.21 1.28
N ARG A 116 2.04 -6.32 2.23
CA ARG A 116 1.11 -5.23 2.60
C ARG A 116 0.97 -4.18 1.51
N THR A 117 2.03 -3.93 0.74
CA THR A 117 1.98 -2.95 -0.35
C THR A 117 1.17 -3.54 -1.51
N SER A 118 1.47 -4.77 -1.94
CA SER A 118 0.65 -5.47 -2.93
C SER A 118 -0.81 -5.66 -2.49
N MET A 119 -1.05 -5.92 -1.19
CA MET A 119 -2.40 -6.04 -0.62
C MET A 119 -3.20 -4.75 -0.70
N SER A 120 -2.55 -3.59 -0.59
CA SER A 120 -3.25 -2.30 -0.70
C SER A 120 -3.83 -2.12 -2.10
N THR A 121 -3.12 -2.56 -3.14
CA THR A 121 -3.65 -2.61 -4.51
C THR A 121 -4.74 -3.68 -4.71
N MET A 122 -4.77 -4.71 -3.88
CA MET A 122 -5.86 -5.69 -3.93
C MET A 122 -7.20 -5.09 -3.50
N ILE A 123 -7.21 -3.94 -2.84
CA ILE A 123 -8.44 -3.22 -2.48
C ILE A 123 -9.21 -2.81 -3.74
N PRO A 124 -8.68 -1.94 -4.63
CA PRO A 124 -9.37 -1.60 -5.87
C PRO A 124 -9.57 -2.80 -6.80
N PHE A 125 -8.62 -3.75 -6.82
CA PHE A 125 -8.80 -5.00 -7.56
C PHE A 125 -10.04 -5.78 -7.11
N SER A 126 -10.29 -5.84 -5.80
CA SER A 126 -11.42 -6.55 -5.23
C SER A 126 -12.77 -5.92 -5.58
N TRP A 127 -12.78 -4.72 -6.15
CA TRP A 127 -14.00 -4.07 -6.63
C TRP A 127 -14.35 -4.43 -8.06
N ARG A 128 -13.40 -4.92 -8.86
CA ARG A 128 -13.67 -5.23 -10.27
C ARG A 128 -14.69 -6.36 -10.41
N LYS A 129 -15.61 -6.29 -11.36
CA LYS A 129 -16.58 -7.38 -11.62
C LYS A 129 -16.02 -8.46 -12.53
N HIS A 130 -15.42 -8.04 -13.62
CA HIS A 130 -14.81 -8.89 -14.63
C HIS A 130 -13.51 -8.29 -15.03
N VAL A 131 -12.53 -9.15 -15.22
CA VAL A 131 -11.25 -8.67 -15.64
C VAL A 131 -10.62 -9.74 -16.57
N SER A 132 -10.15 -9.38 -17.79
CA SER A 132 -9.53 -10.28 -18.81
C SER A 132 -7.97 -10.39 -18.93
N ASN A 133 -7.18 -9.31 -18.96
CA ASN A 133 -5.68 -9.28 -19.00
C ASN A 133 -4.97 -8.48 -17.87
N ILE A 134 -4.03 -9.06 -17.11
CA ILE A 134 -3.19 -8.36 -16.10
C ILE A 134 -1.84 -7.95 -16.71
N VAL A 135 -1.35 -6.74 -16.43
CA VAL A 135 0.02 -6.32 -16.75
C VAL A 135 0.71 -5.83 -15.48
N ILE A 136 1.90 -6.37 -15.20
CA ILE A 136 2.75 -5.96 -14.07
C ILE A 136 4.07 -5.44 -14.64
N PHE A 137 4.43 -4.21 -14.28
CA PHE A 137 5.75 -3.65 -14.57
C PHE A 137 6.66 -3.88 -13.36
N GLY A 138 7.89 -4.33 -13.63
CA GLY A 138 8.84 -4.75 -12.58
C GLY A 138 8.79 -6.25 -12.26
N ALA A 139 9.89 -6.76 -11.72
CA ALA A 139 10.09 -8.19 -11.43
C ALA A 139 10.59 -8.47 -10.00
N GLY A 140 10.34 -7.53 -9.07
CA GLY A 140 10.75 -7.62 -7.67
C GLY A 140 9.75 -8.35 -6.77
N MET A 141 9.99 -8.28 -5.45
CA MET A 141 9.14 -8.94 -4.44
C MET A 141 7.67 -8.51 -4.51
N GLN A 142 7.41 -7.23 -4.84
CA GLN A 142 6.04 -6.72 -5.01
C GLN A 142 5.32 -7.40 -6.18
N ALA A 143 6.01 -7.63 -7.30
CA ALA A 143 5.44 -8.33 -8.46
C ALA A 143 5.05 -9.77 -8.11
N LEU A 144 5.88 -10.48 -7.33
CA LEU A 144 5.57 -11.81 -6.83
C LEU A 144 4.30 -11.82 -5.97
N TRP A 145 4.20 -10.89 -5.01
CA TRP A 145 3.04 -10.80 -4.12
C TRP A 145 1.77 -10.38 -4.85
N HIS A 146 1.85 -9.50 -5.84
CA HIS A 146 0.74 -9.22 -6.74
C HIS A 146 0.20 -10.48 -7.40
N THR A 147 1.05 -11.23 -8.09
CA THR A 147 0.61 -12.46 -8.76
C THR A 147 -0.03 -13.43 -7.78
N ARG A 148 0.57 -13.62 -6.60
CA ARG A 148 0.04 -14.53 -5.57
C ARG A 148 -1.31 -14.08 -5.02
N LEU A 149 -1.46 -12.79 -4.69
CA LEU A 149 -2.69 -12.26 -4.12
C LEU A 149 -3.83 -12.23 -5.15
N ILE A 150 -3.53 -11.92 -6.41
CA ILE A 150 -4.53 -11.99 -7.50
C ILE A 150 -5.09 -13.41 -7.62
N LEU A 151 -4.20 -14.41 -7.71
CA LEU A 151 -4.59 -15.82 -7.75
C LEU A 151 -5.34 -16.26 -6.47
N GLY A 152 -4.89 -15.80 -5.30
CA GLY A 152 -5.47 -16.15 -4.01
C GLY A 152 -6.85 -15.54 -3.75
N LEU A 153 -7.12 -14.34 -4.26
CA LEU A 153 -8.37 -13.61 -4.05
C LEU A 153 -9.42 -13.92 -5.11
N ARG A 154 -9.04 -13.99 -6.39
CA ARG A 154 -9.99 -13.97 -7.50
C ARG A 154 -9.74 -14.98 -8.62
N GLY A 155 -8.56 -15.61 -8.67
CA GLY A 155 -8.18 -16.40 -9.85
C GLY A 155 -7.71 -15.51 -11.01
N GLU A 156 -7.93 -15.92 -12.25
CA GLU A 156 -7.35 -15.27 -13.45
C GLU A 156 -8.13 -14.03 -13.92
N GLU A 157 -7.81 -12.81 -13.45
CA GLU A 157 -8.44 -11.55 -13.94
C GLU A 157 -7.56 -10.24 -13.71
N PRO A 158 -7.44 -9.21 -14.61
CA PRO A 158 -6.78 -7.87 -14.54
C PRO A 158 -6.80 -6.93 -13.37
N LEU A 159 -5.70 -6.17 -13.35
CA LEU A 159 -5.48 -4.86 -12.76
C LEU A 159 -4.23 -4.28 -13.42
N VAL A 160 -4.11 -2.95 -13.49
CA VAL A 160 -2.81 -2.30 -13.69
C VAL A 160 -2.38 -1.72 -12.34
N SER A 161 -1.22 -2.15 -11.85
CA SER A 161 -0.66 -1.74 -10.57
C SER A 161 0.80 -1.37 -10.76
N ALA A 162 1.21 -0.24 -10.21
CA ALA A 162 2.60 0.13 -9.99
C ALA A 162 2.83 0.36 -8.50
N ILE A 163 4.02 -0.03 -8.02
CA ILE A 163 4.44 0.00 -6.62
C ILE A 163 5.96 0.04 -6.52
N GLY A 164 6.51 1.15 -6.04
CA GLY A 164 7.96 1.24 -5.85
C GLY A 164 8.54 2.64 -5.93
N SER A 165 7.81 3.61 -6.45
CA SER A 165 8.25 4.99 -6.59
C SER A 165 8.10 5.80 -5.29
N TRP A 166 8.96 5.56 -4.30
CA TRP A 166 8.97 6.31 -3.02
C TRP A 166 10.04 7.40 -2.97
N LEU A 167 10.80 7.57 -4.05
CA LEU A 167 11.70 8.69 -4.28
C LEU A 167 11.28 9.41 -5.56
N PRO A 168 11.41 10.74 -5.65
CA PRO A 168 11.00 11.50 -6.85
C PRO A 168 11.66 11.04 -8.15
N GLU A 169 12.87 10.47 -8.08
CA GLU A 169 13.59 9.92 -9.23
C GLU A 169 13.15 8.52 -9.66
N MET A 170 12.36 7.81 -8.84
CA MET A 170 11.85 6.49 -9.16
C MET A 170 10.51 6.62 -9.89
N ILE A 171 10.40 5.97 -11.04
CA ILE A 171 9.19 5.94 -11.85
C ILE A 171 8.87 4.51 -12.29
N GLU A 172 7.60 4.17 -12.33
CA GLU A 172 7.10 2.87 -12.79
C GLU A 172 5.99 2.98 -13.83
N LEU A 173 5.24 4.08 -13.80
CA LEU A 173 4.26 4.45 -14.80
C LEU A 173 4.71 5.70 -15.55
N ASP A 174 4.33 5.79 -16.82
CA ASP A 174 4.50 7.02 -17.60
C ASP A 174 3.62 8.12 -16.98
N PRO A 175 4.17 9.29 -16.57
CA PRO A 175 3.38 10.40 -16.06
C PRO A 175 2.25 10.86 -16.99
N GLU A 176 2.34 10.62 -18.30
CA GLU A 176 1.26 10.90 -19.26
C GLU A 176 0.04 9.99 -19.06
N LEU A 177 0.24 8.75 -18.59
CA LEU A 177 -0.87 7.86 -18.23
C LEU A 177 -1.70 8.47 -17.11
N LEU A 178 -1.05 9.03 -16.09
CA LEU A 178 -1.71 9.67 -14.95
C LEU A 178 -2.50 10.91 -15.40
N ARG A 179 -1.93 11.75 -16.28
CA ARG A 179 -2.67 12.86 -16.90
C ARG A 179 -3.89 12.39 -17.68
N GLY A 180 -3.75 11.33 -18.47
CA GLY A 180 -4.84 10.74 -19.25
C GLY A 180 -5.99 10.20 -18.39
N VAL A 181 -5.70 9.65 -17.21
CA VAL A 181 -6.72 9.19 -16.24
C VAL A 181 -7.53 10.36 -15.71
N VAL A 182 -6.87 11.46 -15.35
CA VAL A 182 -7.54 12.64 -14.76
C VAL A 182 -8.38 13.39 -15.79
N CYS A 183 -7.84 13.58 -16.99
CA CYS A 183 -8.51 14.32 -18.08
C CYS A 183 -9.45 13.46 -18.95
N GLY A 184 -9.65 12.18 -18.62
CA GLY A 184 -10.47 11.29 -19.42
C GLY A 184 -11.96 11.64 -19.38
N GLU A 185 -12.62 11.72 -20.55
CA GLU A 185 -14.05 12.05 -20.68
C GLU A 185 -14.96 11.04 -19.95
N GLU A 186 -14.54 9.77 -19.89
CA GLU A 186 -15.23 8.69 -19.16
C GLU A 186 -14.85 8.62 -17.67
N GLY A 187 -13.96 9.50 -17.20
CA GLY A 187 -13.51 9.55 -15.81
C GLY A 187 -14.64 9.94 -14.86
N VAL A 188 -14.69 9.27 -13.71
CA VAL A 188 -15.59 9.62 -12.61
C VAL A 188 -14.78 9.88 -11.35
N ASN A 189 -15.04 11.01 -10.70
CA ASN A 189 -14.44 11.32 -9.41
C ASN A 189 -15.13 10.47 -8.33
N PRO A 190 -14.41 9.57 -7.62
CA PRO A 190 -15.01 8.65 -6.67
C PRO A 190 -15.47 9.32 -5.37
N LEU A 191 -15.08 10.56 -5.11
CA LEU A 191 -15.45 11.31 -3.91
C LEU A 191 -16.66 12.22 -4.14
N THR A 192 -16.94 12.61 -5.39
CA THR A 192 -18.01 13.56 -5.74
C THR A 192 -19.03 13.00 -6.73
N GLY A 193 -18.72 11.94 -7.46
CA GLY A 193 -19.56 11.41 -8.55
C GLY A 193 -19.54 12.25 -9.84
N GLU A 194 -18.72 13.30 -9.90
CA GLU A 194 -18.52 14.17 -11.07
C GLU A 194 -17.98 13.36 -12.27
N ARG A 195 -18.50 13.65 -13.47
CA ARG A 195 -18.09 13.03 -14.75
C ARG A 195 -17.10 13.90 -15.50
N GLY A 196 -16.32 13.29 -16.39
CA GLY A 196 -15.33 13.98 -17.22
C GLY A 196 -14.10 14.45 -16.44
N ARG A 197 -13.97 13.98 -15.20
CA ARG A 197 -12.83 14.22 -14.30
C ARG A 197 -12.54 12.97 -13.49
N GLY A 198 -11.51 12.23 -13.88
CA GLY A 198 -10.99 11.10 -13.11
C GLY A 198 -10.06 11.55 -11.99
N VAL A 199 -9.60 10.59 -11.19
CA VAL A 199 -8.56 10.80 -10.18
C VAL A 199 -7.58 9.63 -10.20
N VAL A 200 -6.34 9.88 -9.80
CA VAL A 200 -5.39 8.79 -9.48
C VAL A 200 -5.61 8.40 -8.03
N LEU A 201 -5.84 7.11 -7.78
CA LEU A 201 -5.98 6.60 -6.42
C LEU A 201 -4.60 6.47 -5.77
N VAL A 202 -4.49 6.87 -4.51
CA VAL A 202 -3.27 6.76 -3.71
C VAL A 202 -3.58 6.25 -2.31
N ASP A 203 -2.58 5.77 -1.57
CA ASP A 203 -2.73 5.46 -0.13
C ASP A 203 -2.41 6.65 0.79
N ASP A 204 -1.49 7.54 0.39
CA ASP A 204 -1.19 8.80 1.08
C ASP A 204 -1.01 9.95 0.07
N ARG A 205 -2.03 10.81 -0.06
CA ARG A 205 -2.06 11.94 -0.97
C ARG A 205 -0.92 12.92 -0.70
N GLU A 206 -0.70 13.27 0.57
CA GLU A 206 0.30 14.25 0.95
C GLU A 206 1.70 13.77 0.59
N TYR A 207 2.00 12.50 0.88
CA TYR A 207 3.30 11.93 0.54
C TYR A 207 3.45 11.75 -0.98
N ALA A 208 2.41 11.29 -1.69
CA ALA A 208 2.46 11.07 -3.13
C ALA A 208 2.82 12.36 -3.89
N MET A 209 2.23 13.50 -3.52
CA MET A 209 2.52 14.79 -4.17
C MET A 209 3.98 15.25 -4.07
N HIS A 210 4.75 14.74 -3.11
CA HIS A 210 6.12 15.18 -2.85
C HIS A 210 7.18 14.09 -3.07
N GLY A 211 6.80 12.81 -2.92
CA GLY A 211 7.70 11.67 -2.88
C GLY A 211 7.54 10.67 -4.00
N CYS A 212 6.38 10.64 -4.68
CA CYS A 212 6.11 9.68 -5.75
C CYS A 212 6.48 10.26 -7.11
N GLY A 213 7.46 9.66 -7.77
CA GLY A 213 8.05 10.22 -8.98
C GLY A 213 7.04 10.42 -10.11
N GLU A 214 6.15 9.47 -10.38
CA GLU A 214 5.14 9.66 -11.44
C GLU A 214 4.07 10.70 -11.08
N VAL A 215 3.69 10.84 -9.80
CA VAL A 215 2.78 11.90 -9.35
C VAL A 215 3.45 13.28 -9.41
N VAL A 216 4.69 13.39 -8.94
CA VAL A 216 5.47 14.64 -9.00
C VAL A 216 5.71 15.08 -10.45
N GLN A 217 6.13 14.15 -11.31
CA GLN A 217 6.47 14.44 -12.71
C GLN A 217 5.24 14.60 -13.60
N SER A 218 4.06 14.12 -13.17
CA SER A 218 2.81 14.33 -13.91
C SER A 218 2.27 15.76 -13.76
N GLY A 219 2.63 16.47 -12.69
CA GLY A 219 2.16 17.82 -12.40
C GLY A 219 0.74 17.87 -11.84
N LEU A 220 0.21 16.73 -11.37
CA LEU A 220 -1.13 16.62 -10.80
C LEU A 220 -1.25 17.42 -9.50
N ALA A 221 -2.40 18.05 -9.30
CA ALA A 221 -2.73 18.72 -8.05
C ALA A 221 -3.36 17.74 -7.04
N GLY A 222 -3.42 18.11 -5.76
CA GLY A 222 -3.98 17.23 -4.72
C GLY A 222 -5.46 16.86 -4.94
N GLU A 223 -6.20 17.70 -5.65
CA GLU A 223 -7.58 17.48 -6.09
C GLU A 223 -7.73 16.46 -7.23
N ASP A 224 -6.64 16.15 -7.93
CA ASP A 224 -6.57 15.10 -8.95
C ASP A 224 -6.24 13.71 -8.34
N LEU A 225 -6.07 13.67 -7.02
CA LEU A 225 -5.74 12.47 -6.24
C LEU A 225 -6.85 12.15 -5.22
N ALA A 226 -7.24 10.89 -5.11
CA ALA A 226 -8.14 10.41 -4.07
C ALA A 226 -7.49 9.31 -3.23
N GLU A 227 -7.64 9.40 -1.90
CA GLU A 227 -7.11 8.36 -1.03
C GLU A 227 -8.05 7.16 -1.04
N VAL A 228 -7.48 5.96 -1.16
CA VAL A 228 -8.25 4.71 -1.19
C VAL A 228 -9.12 4.54 0.06
N GLY A 229 -8.70 5.08 1.22
CA GLY A 229 -9.48 5.09 2.45
C GLY A 229 -10.72 5.98 2.40
N GLU A 230 -10.67 7.12 1.70
CA GLU A 230 -11.83 7.98 1.45
C GLU A 230 -12.85 7.26 0.56
N VAL A 231 -12.37 6.61 -0.50
CA VAL A 231 -13.22 5.83 -1.42
C VAL A 231 -13.89 4.66 -0.68
N LEU A 232 -13.15 3.94 0.17
CA LEU A 232 -13.70 2.89 1.02
C LEU A 232 -14.77 3.41 1.99
N ALA A 233 -14.59 4.60 2.55
CA ALA A 233 -15.57 5.22 3.43
C ALA A 233 -16.85 5.63 2.69
N VAL A 234 -16.72 6.12 1.46
CA VAL A 234 -17.85 6.35 0.55
C VAL A 234 -18.61 5.05 0.28
N LYS A 235 -17.91 3.99 -0.16
CA LYS A 235 -18.53 2.69 -0.48
C LYS A 235 -19.21 2.01 0.72
N SER A 236 -18.70 2.24 1.93
CA SER A 236 -19.27 1.71 3.16
C SER A 236 -20.40 2.57 3.75
N GLY A 237 -20.74 3.71 3.12
CA GLY A 237 -21.73 4.65 3.61
C GLY A 237 -21.28 5.46 4.84
N ARG A 238 -20.00 5.41 5.20
CA ARG A 238 -19.40 6.20 6.29
C ARG A 238 -19.24 7.67 5.92
N ILE A 239 -19.06 7.95 4.63
CA ILE A 239 -19.08 9.30 4.04
C ILE A 239 -20.19 9.33 2.99
N GLN A 240 -21.03 10.36 3.03
CA GLN A 240 -22.06 10.56 2.00
C GLN A 240 -21.50 11.38 0.84
N VAL A 241 -21.71 10.88 -0.38
CA VAL A 241 -21.53 11.62 -1.63
C VAL A 241 -22.88 12.23 -2.02
N SER A 242 -22.90 13.22 -2.92
CA SER A 242 -24.08 13.99 -3.34
C SER A 242 -25.19 13.17 -4.03
N GLY A 243 -25.90 12.32 -3.28
CA GLY A 243 -27.10 11.61 -3.72
C GLY A 243 -26.87 10.16 -4.18
N ASP A 244 -27.92 9.33 -4.07
CA ASP A 244 -27.89 7.88 -4.34
C ASP A 244 -27.54 7.50 -5.80
N GLU A 245 -27.68 8.45 -6.73
CA GLU A 245 -27.29 8.26 -8.13
C GLU A 245 -25.79 8.37 -8.33
N ASP A 246 -25.13 9.27 -7.59
CA ASP A 246 -23.69 9.47 -7.62
C ASP A 246 -22.96 8.27 -6.99
N VAL A 247 -23.48 7.72 -5.90
CA VAL A 247 -22.94 6.50 -5.27
C VAL A 247 -22.94 5.32 -6.25
N ARG A 248 -24.08 5.05 -6.91
CA ARG A 248 -24.18 3.97 -7.90
C ARG A 248 -23.27 4.18 -9.10
N ARG A 249 -23.09 5.44 -9.53
CA ARG A 249 -22.17 5.78 -10.62
C ARG A 249 -20.72 5.53 -10.23
N VAL A 250 -20.32 5.97 -9.04
CA VAL A 250 -18.98 5.69 -8.50
C VAL A 250 -18.78 4.19 -8.40
N GLU A 251 -19.71 3.43 -7.83
CA GLU A 251 -19.62 1.97 -7.76
C GLU A 251 -19.42 1.35 -9.14
N GLY A 252 -20.25 1.71 -10.12
CA GLY A 252 -20.13 1.21 -11.50
C GLY A 252 -18.79 1.57 -12.15
N PHE A 253 -18.31 2.82 -11.98
CA PHE A 253 -17.01 3.23 -12.52
C PHE A 253 -15.84 2.48 -11.84
N MET A 254 -15.90 2.25 -10.54
CA MET A 254 -14.86 1.50 -9.84
C MET A 254 -14.87 0.01 -10.22
N GLU A 255 -16.03 -0.52 -10.61
CA GLU A 255 -16.19 -1.88 -11.09
C GLU A 255 -15.67 -2.05 -12.54
N GLU A 256 -15.95 -1.08 -13.43
CA GLU A 256 -15.82 -1.26 -14.89
C GLU A 256 -14.91 -0.22 -15.59
N GLY A 257 -14.72 0.96 -15.01
CA GLY A 257 -13.95 2.08 -15.59
C GLY A 257 -12.42 1.94 -15.52
N LEU A 258 -11.67 2.90 -16.06
CA LEU A 258 -10.21 2.93 -15.93
C LEU A 258 -9.82 3.48 -14.54
N VAL A 259 -9.18 2.64 -13.72
CA VAL A 259 -8.71 3.00 -12.39
C VAL A 259 -7.22 2.77 -12.31
N VAL A 260 -6.46 3.81 -11.97
CA VAL A 260 -5.03 3.72 -11.64
C VAL A 260 -4.87 3.93 -10.14
N TYR A 261 -4.15 3.02 -9.49
CA TYR A 261 -3.78 3.12 -8.09
C TYR A 261 -2.26 3.08 -7.96
N GLU A 262 -1.72 4.07 -7.26
CA GLU A 262 -0.31 4.22 -6.97
C GLU A 262 -0.09 4.08 -5.45
N SER A 263 0.73 3.10 -5.05
CA SER A 263 1.00 2.86 -3.63
C SER A 263 2.34 3.46 -3.25
N VAL A 264 2.30 4.54 -2.49
CA VAL A 264 3.48 5.21 -1.94
C VAL A 264 3.85 4.67 -0.55
N GLY A 265 2.89 3.97 0.06
CA GLY A 265 2.98 3.25 1.31
C GLY A 265 2.68 4.14 2.50
N VAL A 266 1.83 3.65 3.41
CA VAL A 266 1.47 4.30 4.68
C VAL A 266 2.10 3.56 5.86
N GLY A 267 2.80 4.26 6.77
CA GLY A 267 3.49 3.62 7.90
C GLY A 267 2.55 2.81 8.79
N LEU A 268 1.32 3.28 8.99
CA LEU A 268 0.29 2.56 9.73
C LEU A 268 -0.05 1.19 9.13
N THR A 269 0.04 1.03 7.80
CA THR A 269 -0.18 -0.28 7.15
C THR A 269 0.95 -1.28 7.46
N ASP A 270 2.18 -0.81 7.71
CA ASP A 270 3.27 -1.66 8.19
C ASP A 270 2.98 -2.16 9.61
N LEU A 271 2.48 -1.28 10.50
CA LEU A 271 2.07 -1.67 11.86
C LEU A 271 0.97 -2.73 11.83
N THR A 272 -0.11 -2.46 11.09
CA THR A 272 -1.24 -3.37 10.95
C THR A 272 -0.79 -4.72 10.40
N ALA A 273 0.00 -4.73 9.32
CA ALA A 273 0.47 -5.97 8.70
C ALA A 273 1.38 -6.77 9.65
N GLY A 274 2.30 -6.10 10.35
CA GLY A 274 3.18 -6.75 11.32
C GLY A 274 2.41 -7.34 12.51
N ARG A 275 1.40 -6.64 13.02
CA ARG A 275 0.50 -7.17 14.07
C ARG A 275 -0.28 -8.39 13.60
N GLU A 276 -0.80 -8.33 12.39
CA GLU A 276 -1.60 -9.42 11.83
C GLU A 276 -0.75 -10.68 11.59
N VAL A 277 0.48 -10.52 11.11
CA VAL A 277 1.47 -11.61 11.03
C VAL A 277 1.75 -12.23 12.40
N LEU A 278 1.94 -11.41 13.45
CA LEU A 278 2.13 -11.92 14.80
C LEU A 278 0.92 -12.70 15.31
N ARG A 279 -0.30 -12.18 15.09
CA ARG A 279 -1.56 -12.83 15.48
C ARG A 279 -1.68 -14.21 14.84
N ILE A 280 -1.55 -14.28 13.52
CA ILE A 280 -1.66 -15.55 12.76
C ILE A 280 -0.57 -16.53 13.19
N TYR A 281 0.67 -16.05 13.41
CA TYR A 281 1.75 -16.90 13.91
C TYR A 281 1.41 -17.53 15.27
N GLN A 282 0.88 -16.75 16.20
CA GLN A 282 0.48 -17.23 17.53
C GLN A 282 -0.66 -18.25 17.46
N GLU A 283 -1.67 -17.98 16.63
CA GLU A 283 -2.79 -18.90 16.41
C GLU A 283 -2.34 -20.25 15.84
N LYS A 284 -1.41 -20.22 14.86
CA LYS A 284 -0.86 -21.45 14.26
C LYS A 284 0.06 -22.23 15.20
N GLN A 285 0.73 -21.56 16.14
CA GLN A 285 1.53 -22.22 17.19
C GLN A 285 0.68 -22.82 18.30
N GLY A 286 -0.46 -22.22 18.64
CA GLY A 286 -1.38 -22.73 19.67
C GLY A 286 -2.25 -23.92 19.22
N ASN A 287 -2.24 -24.26 17.93
CA ASN A 287 -2.95 -25.40 17.34
C ASN A 287 -2.03 -26.63 17.09
N LEU A 288 -0.84 -26.65 17.69
CA LEU A 288 0.11 -27.77 17.77
C LEU A 288 0.18 -28.28 19.21
#